data_AF-A0A6J8BKW4-F1
#
_entry.id   AF-A0A6J8BKW4-F1
#
_cell.length_a   1.000
_cell.length_b   1.000
_cell.length_c   1.000
_cell.angle_alpha   90.00
_cell.angle_beta   90.00
_cell.angle_gamma   90.00
#
_symmetry.space_group_name_H-M   'P 1'
#
loop_
_entity.id
_entity.type
_entity.pdbx_description
1 polymer ?
#
loop_
_entity_poly.entity_id
_entity_poly.type
_entity_poly.pdbx_seq_one_letter_code
_entity_poly.pdbx_strand_id
1 'polypeptide(L)'
;MTGPFGSGKTAIAYYVISKLEKEGYEIIVASEPEEIVRRFRRNQRQLFLFDDVFGKYSSNISDTTDRWKTYCSKINEFLSKSNSVKIVITCRTHIFLLNEKFFENFKTDLSFIHKDLISEKIVLNLEERRKIYQSIFKPNPPESISANILSLYHFYPVMCSSYNKENLLKYLKHPVETVSAEIADMQTHSDIGYLA
;
A
#
# COMPACT_ATOMS: atom_id res chain seq x y z
N MET A 1 -3.09 -4.91 5.48
CA MET A 1 -1.73 -4.34 5.56
C MET A 1 -1.84 -2.83 5.69
N THR A 2 -1.10 -2.23 6.62
CA THR A 2 -1.07 -0.78 6.82
C THR A 2 0.35 -0.22 6.68
N GLY A 3 0.45 1.07 6.46
CA GLY A 3 1.71 1.79 6.27
C GLY A 3 1.45 3.19 5.72
N PRO A 4 2.41 4.12 5.84
CA PRO A 4 2.31 5.45 5.25
C PRO A 4 2.25 5.35 3.72
N PHE A 5 1.92 6.47 3.06
CA PHE A 5 2.04 6.52 1.60
C PHE A 5 3.47 6.13 1.18
N GLY A 6 3.60 5.43 0.05
CA GLY A 6 4.88 4.98 -0.47
C GLY A 6 5.66 3.94 0.33
N SER A 7 5.07 3.31 1.34
CA SER A 7 5.70 2.21 2.10
C SER A 7 5.74 0.86 1.35
N GLY A 8 5.33 0.80 0.09
CA GLY A 8 5.32 -0.44 -0.70
C GLY A 8 4.14 -1.39 -0.47
N LYS A 9 3.05 -0.95 0.19
CA LYS A 9 1.84 -1.77 0.43
C LYS A 9 1.31 -2.43 -0.85
N THR A 10 1.08 -1.63 -1.89
CA THR A 10 0.61 -2.08 -3.20
C THR A 10 1.59 -3.10 -3.79
N ALA A 11 2.89 -2.80 -3.82
CA ALA A 11 3.89 -3.73 -4.36
C ALA A 11 3.89 -5.08 -3.63
N ILE A 12 3.80 -5.10 -2.30
CA ILE A 12 3.70 -6.34 -1.51
C ILE A 12 2.38 -7.07 -1.81
N ALA A 13 1.26 -6.36 -1.90
CA ALA A 13 -0.04 -6.97 -2.20
C ALA A 13 -0.02 -7.67 -3.57
N TYR A 14 0.48 -6.99 -4.59
CA TYR A 14 0.60 -7.56 -5.94
C TYR A 14 1.61 -8.72 -6.00
N TYR A 15 2.70 -8.67 -5.23
CA TYR A 15 3.63 -9.80 -5.11
C TYR A 15 2.98 -11.03 -4.47
N VAL A 16 2.24 -10.84 -3.37
CA VAL A 16 1.49 -11.93 -2.70
C VAL A 16 0.46 -12.54 -3.66
N ILE A 17 -0.23 -11.69 -4.40
CA ILE A 17 -1.24 -12.09 -5.38
C ILE A 17 -0.64 -12.90 -6.52
N SER A 18 0.48 -12.46 -7.09
CA SER A 18 1.18 -13.20 -8.15
C SER A 18 1.62 -14.60 -7.69
N LYS A 19 1.98 -14.77 -6.40
CA LYS A 19 2.26 -16.10 -5.84
C LYS A 19 1.00 -16.95 -5.74
N LEU A 20 -0.08 -16.39 -5.23
CA LEU A 20 -1.33 -17.13 -5.03
C LEU A 20 -2.00 -17.48 -6.37
N GLU A 21 -1.88 -16.63 -7.38
CA GLU A 21 -2.31 -16.93 -8.75
C GLU A 21 -1.62 -18.19 -9.29
N LYS A 22 -0.29 -18.31 -9.09
CA LYS A 22 0.47 -19.51 -9.44
C LYS A 22 0.04 -20.75 -8.66
N GLU A 23 -0.51 -20.57 -7.47
CA GLU A 23 -1.10 -21.66 -6.67
C GLU A 23 -2.55 -22.00 -7.09
N GLY A 24 -3.10 -21.32 -8.10
CA GLY A 24 -4.43 -21.58 -8.65
C GLY A 24 -5.56 -20.74 -8.02
N TYR A 25 -5.24 -19.63 -7.34
CA TYR A 25 -6.27 -18.66 -6.96
C TYR A 25 -6.68 -17.79 -8.16
N GLU A 26 -7.98 -17.60 -8.34
CA GLU A 26 -8.54 -16.52 -9.14
C GLU A 26 -8.36 -15.20 -8.39
N ILE A 27 -7.73 -14.23 -9.04
CA ILE A 27 -7.48 -12.92 -8.47
C ILE A 27 -8.60 -11.97 -8.87
N ILE A 28 -9.22 -11.34 -7.87
CA ILE A 28 -10.29 -10.37 -8.05
C ILE A 28 -9.84 -9.05 -7.41
N VAL A 29 -9.45 -8.09 -8.24
CA VAL A 29 -9.28 -6.71 -7.78
C VAL A 29 -10.68 -6.12 -7.58
N ALA A 30 -10.95 -5.69 -6.36
CA ALA A 30 -12.23 -5.16 -5.92
C ALA A 30 -12.03 -3.76 -5.34
N SER A 31 -12.99 -2.90 -5.63
CA SER A 31 -13.07 -1.54 -5.10
C SER A 31 -14.07 -1.46 -3.96
N GLU A 32 -15.11 -2.31 -3.98
CA GLU A 32 -16.24 -2.23 -3.06
C GLU A 32 -16.61 -3.59 -2.45
N PRO A 33 -17.07 -3.65 -1.18
CA PRO A 33 -17.35 -4.90 -0.49
C PRO A 33 -18.47 -5.73 -1.12
N GLU A 34 -19.42 -5.08 -1.80
CA GLU A 34 -20.49 -5.76 -2.55
C GLU A 34 -19.96 -6.65 -3.68
N GLU A 35 -18.76 -6.36 -4.20
CA GLU A 35 -18.12 -7.18 -5.23
C GLU A 35 -17.75 -8.57 -4.71
N ILE A 36 -17.43 -8.70 -3.42
CA ILE A 36 -17.20 -10.02 -2.80
C ILE A 36 -18.47 -10.84 -2.92
N VAL A 37 -19.61 -10.26 -2.54
CA VAL A 37 -20.91 -10.93 -2.57
C VAL A 37 -21.33 -11.31 -3.99
N ARG A 38 -21.12 -10.41 -4.95
CA ARG A 38 -21.51 -10.62 -6.34
C ARG A 38 -20.64 -11.64 -7.07
N ARG A 39 -19.34 -11.73 -6.71
CA ARG A 39 -18.34 -12.50 -7.46
C ARG A 39 -17.87 -13.75 -6.73
N PHE A 40 -18.31 -13.96 -5.49
CA PHE A 40 -18.01 -15.16 -4.72
C PHE A 40 -18.50 -16.43 -5.42
N ARG A 41 -17.63 -17.43 -5.48
CA ARG A 41 -17.89 -18.76 -6.03
C ARG A 41 -17.40 -19.81 -5.05
N ARG A 42 -18.35 -20.53 -4.44
CA ARG A 42 -18.11 -21.47 -3.33
C ARG A 42 -17.02 -22.53 -3.60
N ASN A 43 -16.90 -23.00 -4.84
CA ASN A 43 -15.99 -24.09 -5.20
C ASN A 43 -14.73 -23.61 -5.92
N GLN A 44 -14.46 -22.29 -5.89
CA GLN A 44 -13.29 -21.70 -6.53
C GLN A 44 -12.36 -21.12 -5.47
N ARG A 45 -11.05 -21.25 -5.69
CA ARG A 45 -10.05 -20.54 -4.88
C ARG A 45 -10.01 -19.11 -5.37
N GLN A 46 -10.40 -18.16 -4.52
CA GLN A 46 -10.51 -16.75 -4.90
C GLN A 46 -9.77 -15.87 -3.90
N LEU A 47 -9.10 -14.85 -4.41
CA LEU A 47 -8.53 -13.79 -3.58
C LEU A 47 -9.09 -12.45 -4.01
N PHE A 48 -9.68 -11.73 -3.07
CA PHE A 48 -10.14 -10.36 -3.25
C PHE A 48 -9.07 -9.37 -2.78
N LEU A 49 -8.60 -8.52 -3.68
CA LEU A 49 -7.68 -7.42 -3.37
C LEU A 49 -8.46 -6.12 -3.28
N PHE A 50 -8.34 -5.44 -2.14
CA PHE A 50 -8.75 -4.06 -1.94
C PHE A 50 -7.50 -3.22 -1.71
N ASP A 51 -7.04 -2.51 -2.74
CA ASP A 51 -5.85 -1.66 -2.65
C ASP A 51 -6.23 -0.21 -2.35
N ASP A 52 -5.69 0.33 -1.26
CA ASP A 52 -5.99 1.65 -0.70
C ASP A 52 -7.51 1.86 -0.49
N VAL A 53 -8.14 0.99 0.29
CA VAL A 53 -9.62 0.87 0.40
C VAL A 53 -10.35 2.16 0.82
N PHE A 54 -9.66 3.10 1.46
CA PHE A 54 -10.21 4.41 1.85
C PHE A 54 -9.62 5.58 1.05
N GLY A 55 -8.77 5.28 0.06
CA GLY A 55 -8.17 6.24 -0.85
C GLY A 55 -7.29 7.31 -0.18
N LYS A 56 -7.10 8.41 -0.92
CA LYS A 56 -6.23 9.54 -0.53
C LYS A 56 -6.91 10.52 0.41
N TYR A 57 -8.22 10.68 0.30
CA TYR A 57 -8.98 11.71 1.01
C TYR A 57 -9.92 11.03 2.00
N SER A 58 -9.82 11.42 3.26
CA SER A 58 -10.63 10.92 4.37
C SER A 58 -12.12 11.28 4.25
N SER A 59 -12.51 12.05 3.24
CA SER A 59 -13.86 12.59 3.06
C SER A 59 -14.93 11.50 2.92
N ASN A 60 -14.57 10.32 2.42
CA ASN A 60 -15.52 9.22 2.17
C ASN A 60 -15.37 8.06 3.17
N ILE A 61 -14.67 8.28 4.29
CA ILE A 61 -14.43 7.22 5.28
C ILE A 61 -15.74 6.69 5.85
N SER A 62 -16.69 7.56 6.21
CA SER A 62 -17.99 7.15 6.77
C SER A 62 -18.73 6.23 5.81
N ASP A 63 -18.89 6.65 4.57
CA ASP A 63 -19.67 5.94 3.56
C ASP A 63 -19.03 4.59 3.24
N THR A 64 -17.70 4.58 3.09
CA THR A 64 -16.94 3.34 2.88
C THR A 64 -17.12 2.39 4.07
N THR A 65 -16.95 2.90 5.28
CA THR A 65 -17.10 2.14 6.52
C THR A 65 -18.50 1.54 6.64
N ASP A 66 -19.54 2.32 6.36
CA ASP A 66 -20.92 1.88 6.46
C ASP A 66 -21.27 0.83 5.40
N ARG A 67 -20.79 0.99 4.16
CA ARG A 67 -20.91 -0.07 3.14
C ARG A 67 -20.26 -1.36 3.59
N TRP A 68 -19.03 -1.31 4.13
CA TRP A 68 -18.38 -2.51 4.65
C TRP A 68 -19.14 -3.14 5.82
N LYS A 69 -19.70 -2.34 6.74
CA LYS A 69 -20.56 -2.86 7.82
C LYS A 69 -21.78 -3.59 7.27
N THR A 70 -22.45 -3.03 6.25
CA THR A 70 -23.62 -3.63 5.61
C THR A 70 -23.33 -5.04 5.08
N TYR A 71 -22.14 -5.27 4.52
CA TYR A 71 -21.77 -6.56 3.95
C TYR A 71 -20.96 -7.46 4.88
N CYS A 72 -20.52 -6.97 6.05
CA CYS A 72 -19.59 -7.66 6.95
C CYS A 72 -20.09 -9.07 7.34
N SER A 73 -21.36 -9.19 7.77
CA SER A 73 -21.94 -10.49 8.16
C SER A 73 -21.88 -11.53 7.02
N LYS A 74 -22.21 -11.12 5.80
CA LYS A 74 -22.22 -12.00 4.62
C LYS A 74 -20.80 -12.37 4.18
N ILE A 75 -19.86 -11.42 4.25
CA ILE A 75 -18.45 -11.67 3.99
C ILE A 75 -17.88 -12.67 5.01
N ASN A 76 -18.20 -12.52 6.30
CA ASN A 76 -17.78 -13.44 7.34
C ASN A 76 -18.36 -14.84 7.13
N GLU A 77 -19.61 -14.95 6.68
CA GLU A 77 -20.20 -16.23 6.29
C GLU A 77 -19.41 -16.93 5.17
N PHE A 78 -18.97 -16.20 4.15
CA PHE A 78 -18.18 -16.80 3.06
C PHE A 78 -16.80 -17.26 3.51
N LEU A 79 -16.15 -16.47 4.37
CA LEU A 79 -14.81 -16.77 4.86
C LEU A 79 -14.81 -17.91 5.88
N SER A 80 -15.87 -18.05 6.70
CA SER A 80 -16.02 -19.17 7.64
C SER A 80 -16.38 -20.49 6.95
N LYS A 81 -17.15 -20.44 5.85
CA LYS A 81 -17.58 -21.64 5.12
C LYS A 81 -16.59 -22.13 4.07
N SER A 82 -15.54 -21.36 3.76
CA SER A 82 -14.57 -21.75 2.75
C SER A 82 -13.14 -21.29 3.05
N ASN A 83 -12.23 -22.26 3.19
CA ASN A 83 -10.79 -22.01 3.19
C ASN A 83 -10.25 -21.62 1.79
N SER A 84 -11.10 -21.63 0.76
CA SER A 84 -10.73 -21.27 -0.61
C SER A 84 -10.74 -19.76 -0.86
N VAL A 85 -11.27 -18.95 0.06
CA VAL A 85 -11.39 -17.50 -0.13
C VAL A 85 -10.47 -16.73 0.79
N LYS A 86 -9.76 -15.75 0.23
CA LYS A 86 -8.88 -14.83 0.95
C LYS A 86 -9.22 -13.40 0.60
N ILE A 87 -9.02 -12.49 1.55
CA ILE A 87 -9.14 -11.05 1.32
C ILE A 87 -7.84 -10.38 1.74
N VAL A 88 -7.28 -9.56 0.86
CA VAL A 88 -6.14 -8.69 1.14
C VAL A 88 -6.62 -7.26 1.05
N ILE A 89 -6.53 -6.54 2.17
CA ILE A 89 -6.87 -5.12 2.24
C ILE A 89 -5.60 -4.33 2.50
N THR A 90 -5.35 -3.29 1.73
CA THR A 90 -4.32 -2.28 2.02
C THR A 90 -4.98 -0.97 2.42
N CYS A 91 -4.38 -0.30 3.40
CA CYS A 91 -4.89 0.96 3.95
C CYS A 91 -3.73 1.83 4.45
N ARG A 92 -3.90 3.15 4.46
CA ARG A 92 -2.92 4.08 5.02
C ARG A 92 -2.97 4.04 6.55
N THR A 93 -1.82 4.13 7.21
CA THR A 93 -1.75 4.06 8.68
C THR A 93 -2.67 5.06 9.38
N HIS A 94 -2.69 6.33 8.95
CA HIS A 94 -3.56 7.34 9.58
C HIS A 94 -5.05 7.02 9.45
N ILE A 95 -5.49 6.48 8.31
CA ILE A 95 -6.88 6.08 8.11
C ILE A 95 -7.23 4.88 8.99
N PHE A 96 -6.31 3.90 9.07
CA PHE A 96 -6.48 2.74 9.94
C PHE A 96 -6.64 3.15 11.41
N LEU A 97 -5.77 4.02 11.91
CA LEU A 97 -5.81 4.49 13.30
C LEU A 97 -7.10 5.23 13.64
N LEU A 98 -7.61 6.06 12.73
CA LEU A 98 -8.89 6.76 12.90
C LEU A 98 -10.10 5.80 12.94
N ASN A 99 -9.95 4.59 12.39
CA ASN A 99 -11.06 3.64 12.19
C ASN A 99 -10.76 2.26 12.77
N GLU A 100 -9.89 2.15 13.77
CA GLU A 100 -9.45 0.86 14.28
C GLU A 100 -10.63 -0.02 14.74
N LYS A 101 -11.62 0.59 15.41
CA LYS A 101 -12.87 -0.06 15.85
C LYS A 101 -13.66 -0.69 14.70
N PHE A 102 -13.61 -0.12 13.50
CA PHE A 102 -14.26 -0.72 12.33
C PHE A 102 -13.57 -2.03 11.94
N PHE A 103 -12.24 -2.06 11.97
CA PHE A 103 -11.47 -3.27 11.67
C PHE A 103 -11.60 -4.34 12.77
N GLU A 104 -11.88 -3.95 14.01
CA GLU A 104 -12.17 -4.88 15.10
C GLU A 104 -13.39 -5.75 14.83
N ASN A 105 -14.39 -5.25 14.11
CA ASN A 105 -15.55 -6.05 13.71
C ASN A 105 -15.21 -7.20 12.74
N PHE A 106 -14.02 -7.17 12.12
CA PHE A 106 -13.49 -8.29 11.33
C PHE A 106 -12.60 -9.22 12.16
N LYS A 107 -12.16 -8.81 13.36
CA LYS A 107 -11.25 -9.58 14.21
C LYS A 107 -11.95 -10.73 14.94
N THR A 108 -13.28 -10.70 15.10
CA THR A 108 -13.98 -11.59 16.03
C THR A 108 -14.23 -13.01 15.52
N ASP A 109 -14.26 -13.26 14.20
CA ASP A 109 -14.63 -14.58 13.67
C ASP A 109 -13.65 -15.17 12.63
N LEU A 110 -12.56 -14.46 12.32
CA LEU A 110 -11.64 -14.83 11.24
C LEU A 110 -10.18 -14.64 11.64
N SER A 111 -9.30 -15.34 10.92
CA SER A 111 -7.85 -15.17 10.95
C SER A 111 -7.41 -13.82 10.37
N PHE A 112 -7.95 -12.72 10.90
CA PHE A 112 -7.56 -11.37 10.54
C PHE A 112 -6.13 -11.13 11.00
N ILE A 113 -5.22 -11.06 10.02
CA ILE A 113 -3.81 -10.80 10.28
C ILE A 113 -3.51 -9.37 9.86
N HIS A 114 -3.38 -8.49 10.85
CA HIS A 114 -2.87 -7.15 10.63
C HIS A 114 -1.35 -7.16 10.54
N LYS A 115 -0.82 -6.45 9.53
CA LYS A 115 0.60 -6.25 9.31
C LYS A 115 0.83 -4.77 9.05
N ASP A 116 1.53 -4.13 9.97
CA ASP A 116 1.95 -2.73 9.83
C ASP A 116 3.38 -2.67 9.29
N LEU A 117 3.55 -2.11 8.10
CA LEU A 117 4.83 -2.09 7.38
C LEU A 117 5.86 -1.14 7.97
N ILE A 118 5.48 -0.34 8.97
CA ILE A 118 6.42 0.48 9.76
C ILE A 118 6.70 -0.09 11.15
N SER A 119 6.06 -1.19 11.52
CA SER A 119 6.38 -1.86 12.79
C SER A 119 7.80 -2.42 12.77
N GLU A 120 8.49 -2.37 13.92
CA GLU A 120 9.87 -2.83 14.08
C GLU A 120 10.11 -4.26 13.55
N LYS A 121 9.07 -5.10 13.56
CA LYS A 121 9.14 -6.50 13.12
C LYS A 121 9.13 -6.70 11.61
N ILE A 122 8.58 -5.77 10.83
CA ILE A 122 8.28 -5.95 9.39
C ILE A 122 8.94 -4.87 8.54
N VAL A 123 9.32 -3.77 9.16
CA VAL A 123 9.92 -2.65 8.46
C VAL A 123 11.24 -3.01 7.78
N LEU A 124 11.46 -2.42 6.61
CA LEU A 124 12.65 -2.66 5.82
C LEU A 124 13.90 -2.35 6.62
N ASN A 125 14.76 -3.34 6.81
CA ASN A 125 16.08 -3.14 7.39
C ASN A 125 17.05 -2.51 6.36
N LEU A 126 18.26 -2.16 6.83
CA LEU A 126 19.26 -1.50 6.01
C LEU A 126 19.67 -2.31 4.76
N GLU A 127 19.80 -3.62 4.90
CA GLU A 127 20.16 -4.54 3.80
C GLU A 127 19.05 -4.62 2.75
N GLU A 128 17.80 -4.71 3.18
CA GLU A 128 16.64 -4.76 2.28
C GLU A 128 16.49 -3.47 1.49
N ARG A 129 16.69 -2.31 2.13
CA ARG A 129 16.72 -1.01 1.45
C ARG A 129 17.83 -0.95 0.41
N ARG A 130 19.03 -1.41 0.75
CA ARG A 130 20.15 -1.48 -0.19
C ARG A 130 19.80 -2.32 -1.42
N LYS A 131 19.16 -3.48 -1.23
CA LYS A 131 18.71 -4.34 -2.33
C LYS A 131 17.66 -3.66 -3.22
N ILE A 132 16.67 -3.01 -2.62
CA ILE A 132 15.66 -2.23 -3.36
C ILE A 132 16.35 -1.15 -4.19
N TYR A 133 17.26 -0.40 -3.60
CA TYR A 133 18.00 0.62 -4.33
C TYR A 133 18.78 0.03 -5.51
N GLN A 134 19.62 -0.97 -5.26
CA GLN A 134 20.42 -1.60 -6.31
C GLN A 134 19.55 -2.14 -7.46
N SER A 135 18.34 -2.62 -7.16
CA SER A 135 17.42 -3.14 -8.17
C SER A 135 16.97 -2.08 -9.19
N ILE A 136 16.82 -0.82 -8.78
CA ILE A 136 16.42 0.31 -9.65
C ILE A 136 17.55 0.64 -10.63
N PHE A 137 18.79 0.56 -10.16
CA PHE A 137 19.94 0.95 -10.95
C PHE A 137 20.45 -0.15 -11.88
N LYS A 138 19.84 -1.34 -11.87
CA LYS A 138 20.18 -2.42 -12.82
C LYS A 138 20.16 -1.92 -14.28
N PRO A 139 21.07 -2.42 -15.13
CA PRO A 139 22.12 -3.41 -14.82
C PRO A 139 23.33 -2.83 -14.06
N ASN A 140 23.44 -1.51 -13.90
CA ASN A 140 24.63 -0.82 -13.37
C ASN A 140 24.35 -0.18 -11.99
N PRO A 141 24.33 -0.96 -10.89
CA PRO A 141 24.11 -0.44 -9.56
C PRO A 141 25.32 0.39 -9.07
N PRO A 142 25.10 1.49 -8.33
CA PRO A 142 26.18 2.21 -7.65
C PRO A 142 26.89 1.31 -6.63
N GLU A 143 28.22 1.37 -6.61
CA GLU A 143 29.06 0.58 -5.68
C GLU A 143 28.90 1.00 -4.22
N SER A 144 28.58 2.27 -3.94
CA SER A 144 28.40 2.78 -2.59
C SER A 144 27.23 3.75 -2.48
N ILE A 145 26.48 3.62 -1.37
CA ILE A 145 25.37 4.50 -1.00
C ILE A 145 25.64 4.97 0.42
N SER A 146 25.48 6.26 0.69
CA SER A 146 25.65 6.78 2.03
C SER A 146 24.60 6.20 2.99
N ALA A 147 25.00 5.90 4.22
CA ALA A 147 24.08 5.41 5.26
C ALA A 147 22.91 6.39 5.49
N ASN A 148 23.14 7.69 5.26
CA ASN A 148 22.15 8.76 5.37
C ASN A 148 21.02 8.64 4.34
N ILE A 149 21.29 8.09 3.15
CA ILE A 149 20.26 7.84 2.13
C ILE A 149 19.44 6.61 2.51
N LEU A 150 20.09 5.58 3.06
CA LEU A 150 19.42 4.35 3.49
C LEU A 150 18.61 4.55 4.79
N SER A 151 18.92 5.57 5.59
CA SER A 151 18.19 5.89 6.82
C SER A 151 16.87 6.62 6.56
N LEU A 152 16.62 7.13 5.35
CA LEU A 152 15.33 7.70 4.95
C LEU A 152 14.23 6.63 5.02
N TYR A 153 13.48 6.67 6.12
CA TYR A 153 12.57 5.61 6.53
C TYR A 153 11.22 5.68 5.82
N HIS A 154 10.78 6.90 5.52
CA HIS A 154 9.49 7.16 4.93
C HIS A 154 9.61 7.28 3.41
N PHE A 155 8.65 6.69 2.68
CA PHE A 155 8.53 6.78 1.22
C PHE A 155 9.62 6.07 0.41
N TYR A 156 10.57 5.37 1.03
CA TYR A 156 11.76 4.82 0.35
C TYR A 156 11.44 4.06 -0.97
N PRO A 157 10.49 3.10 -1.00
CA PRO A 157 10.08 2.46 -2.26
C PRO A 157 9.52 3.42 -3.34
N VAL A 158 8.72 4.41 -2.95
CA VAL A 158 8.14 5.38 -3.91
C VAL A 158 9.15 6.42 -4.36
N MET A 159 10.02 6.87 -3.46
CA MET A 159 11.13 7.75 -3.80
C MET A 159 11.97 7.12 -4.91
N CYS A 160 12.32 5.85 -4.68
CA CYS A 160 13.02 5.00 -5.61
C CYS A 160 12.35 4.84 -6.99
N SER A 161 11.02 4.88 -7.07
CA SER A 161 10.29 4.69 -8.34
C SER A 161 9.91 5.99 -9.06
N SER A 162 9.86 7.12 -8.34
CA SER A 162 9.28 8.38 -8.85
C SER A 162 10.29 9.31 -9.52
N TYR A 163 11.58 9.03 -9.37
CA TYR A 163 12.65 9.84 -9.94
C TYR A 163 13.47 9.01 -10.95
N ASN A 164 13.88 9.63 -12.04
CA ASN A 164 14.93 9.06 -12.88
C ASN A 164 16.24 8.96 -12.07
N LYS A 165 17.20 8.15 -12.54
CA LYS A 165 18.43 7.83 -11.78
C LYS A 165 19.20 9.07 -11.30
N GLU A 166 19.25 10.12 -12.12
CA GLU A 166 19.97 11.37 -11.83
C GLU A 166 19.22 12.23 -10.81
N ASN A 167 17.92 12.44 -11.00
CA ASN A 167 17.10 13.26 -10.11
C ASN A 167 16.89 12.56 -8.76
N LEU A 168 16.86 11.22 -8.73
CA LEU A 168 16.76 10.45 -7.49
C LEU A 168 17.98 10.70 -6.61
N LEU A 169 19.17 10.66 -7.19
CA LEU A 169 20.42 10.95 -6.47
C LEU A 169 20.47 12.38 -5.95
N LYS A 170 20.02 13.35 -6.74
CA LYS A 170 19.94 14.76 -6.34
C LYS A 170 18.97 14.94 -5.17
N TYR A 171 17.76 14.40 -5.28
CA TYR A 171 16.76 14.43 -4.21
C TYR A 171 17.26 13.76 -2.94
N LEU A 172 17.81 12.54 -3.03
CA LEU A 172 18.22 11.77 -1.86
C LEU A 172 19.38 12.44 -1.10
N LYS A 173 20.21 13.23 -1.79
CA LYS A 173 21.29 14.02 -1.17
C LYS A 173 20.79 15.35 -0.60
N HIS A 174 19.87 16.01 -1.30
CA HIS A 174 19.39 17.36 -0.99
C HIS A 174 17.88 17.46 -1.15
N PRO A 175 17.07 16.81 -0.28
CA PRO A 175 15.63 16.69 -0.49
C PRO A 175 14.91 18.03 -0.41
N VAL A 176 15.28 18.88 0.55
CA VAL A 176 14.69 20.21 0.72
C VAL A 176 15.00 21.10 -0.48
N GLU A 177 16.27 21.19 -0.87
CA GLU A 177 16.69 22.03 -2.01
C GLU A 177 16.05 21.57 -3.32
N THR A 178 15.94 20.26 -3.54
CA THR A 178 15.33 19.69 -4.75
C THR A 178 13.84 20.04 -4.82
N VAL A 179 13.10 19.84 -3.74
CA VAL A 179 11.67 20.18 -3.68
C VAL A 179 11.45 21.70 -3.78
N SER A 180 12.27 22.51 -3.12
CA SER A 180 12.17 23.98 -3.22
C SER A 180 12.41 24.48 -4.64
N ALA A 181 13.38 23.88 -5.35
CA ALA A 181 13.63 24.21 -6.76
C ALA A 181 12.46 23.80 -7.66
N GLU A 182 11.89 22.60 -7.47
CA GLU A 182 10.70 22.16 -8.21
C GLU A 182 9.48 23.05 -7.94
N ILE A 183 9.24 23.44 -6.69
CA ILE A 183 8.16 24.38 -6.34
C ILE A 183 8.36 25.73 -7.04
N ALA A 184 9.58 26.28 -7.03
CA ALA A 184 9.90 27.54 -7.70
C ALA A 184 9.72 27.44 -9.24
N ASP A 185 10.10 26.30 -9.83
CA ASP A 185 9.89 26.02 -11.25
C ASP A 185 8.40 25.94 -11.61
N MET A 186 7.60 25.25 -10.79
CA MET A 186 6.15 25.17 -10.97
C MET A 186 5.44 26.53 -10.79
N GLN A 187 5.95 27.38 -9.89
CA GLN A 187 5.46 28.74 -9.69
C GLN A 187 5.77 29.66 -10.89
N THR A 188 6.91 29.44 -11.56
CA THR A 188 7.30 30.23 -12.74
C THR A 188 6.61 29.77 -14.03
N HIS A 189 6.22 28.49 -14.11
CA HIS A 189 5.53 27.92 -15.29
C HIS A 189 3.99 27.90 -15.17
N SER A 190 3.40 28.55 -14.16
CA SER A 190 1.95 28.77 -14.02
C SER A 190 1.06 27.52 -13.99
N ASP A 191 1.58 26.37 -13.56
CA ASP A 191 0.79 25.15 -13.35
C ASP A 191 0.22 25.02 -11.92
N ILE A 192 0.47 25.99 -11.03
CA ILE A 192 -0.10 26.00 -9.68
C ILE A 192 -0.57 27.42 -9.32
N GLY A 193 -1.85 27.69 -9.56
CA GLY A 193 -2.56 28.79 -8.90
C GLY A 193 -2.89 28.38 -7.47
N TYR A 194 -2.19 28.94 -6.48
CA TYR A 194 -2.64 28.84 -5.09
C TYR A 194 -3.86 29.75 -4.90
N LEU A 195 -4.99 29.17 -4.51
CA LEU A 195 -6.11 29.92 -3.91
C LEU A 195 -5.58 30.55 -2.61
N ALA A 196 -5.52 31.88 -2.61
CA ALA A 196 -5.27 32.70 -1.42
C ALA A 196 -6.43 32.60 -0.43
#